data_AF-A0A6B2L7Z5-F1
#
_entry.id   AF-A0A6B2L7Z5-F1
#
_cell.length_a   1.000
_cell.length_b   1.000
_cell.length_c   1.000
_cell.angle_alpha   90.00
_cell.angle_beta   90.00
_cell.angle_gamma   90.00
#
_symmetry.space_group_name_H-M   'P 1'
#
loop_
_entity.id
_entity.type
_entity.pdbx_description
1 polymer ?
#
loop_
_entity_poly.entity_id
_entity_poly.type
_entity_poly.pdbx_seq_one_letter_code
_entity_poly.pdbx_strand_id
1 'polypeptide(L)'
;MFDHPCDVCIDEEENLYIADAYNHLIRKIDTDGLVTSYAGSKVLGYSNDLCQLAHFSFPEGVLMHQGGIYVADCFNHCIRKIADGNVTNVAGSCLKGYEDGICDEARFDIPSAIAIDPKGDLYVAEFYGHRIRLISNGMVSTLSGNGQALYVDGDVTVARLTYPWGVALSGKDLYFTDFGSSTIRKIELDNEKAYNVTTITSKTKGYKDGPVELSEFNTPRHIAAFPGGRILVADQGNNRIREIKDGFVSTVYGDGTTTKLNQPSGMDIRKNGNIIIADTYNHRILELICVSNWVGSWPRVCPKLTFQDRVDEFMHVLHHSHIPRDVQIIVIHCYILLTQSLTHPWI
;
A
#
# COMPACT_ATOMS: atom_id res chain seq x y z
N MET A 1 3.40 12.30 -17.52
CA MET A 1 3.74 12.86 -16.20
C MET A 1 2.59 12.58 -15.25
N PHE A 2 2.92 12.15 -14.03
CA PHE A 2 2.02 12.07 -12.89
C PHE A 2 2.10 13.37 -12.08
N ASP A 3 1.11 13.62 -11.23
CA ASP A 3 1.14 14.65 -10.20
C ASP A 3 0.62 14.05 -8.89
N HIS A 4 1.54 13.86 -7.94
CA HIS A 4 1.31 13.15 -6.69
C HIS A 4 0.66 11.76 -6.91
N PRO A 5 1.37 10.78 -7.53
CA PRO A 5 0.92 9.40 -7.52
C PRO A 5 0.88 8.90 -6.06
N CYS A 6 -0.31 8.53 -5.58
CA CYS A 6 -0.58 8.21 -4.17
C CYS A 6 -0.67 6.72 -3.86
N ASP A 7 -1.06 5.91 -4.84
CA ASP A 7 -1.08 4.45 -4.70
C ASP A 7 -1.05 3.76 -6.08
N VAL A 8 -0.78 2.45 -6.08
CA VAL A 8 -0.70 1.61 -7.29
C VAL A 8 -1.26 0.22 -7.03
N CYS A 9 -1.95 -0.36 -8.00
CA CYS A 9 -2.35 -1.76 -8.00
C CYS A 9 -2.13 -2.42 -9.37
N ILE A 10 -2.02 -3.76 -9.42
CA ILE A 10 -1.64 -4.53 -10.62
C ILE A 10 -2.78 -5.44 -11.08
N ASP A 11 -2.99 -5.61 -12.39
CA ASP A 11 -3.91 -6.64 -12.95
C ASP A 11 -3.22 -7.99 -13.24
N GLU A 12 -4.03 -9.00 -13.59
CA GLU A 12 -3.53 -10.34 -13.90
C GLU A 12 -2.61 -10.35 -15.14
N GLU A 13 -2.75 -9.36 -16.02
CA GLU A 13 -1.91 -9.12 -17.19
C GLU A 13 -0.67 -8.24 -16.90
N GLU A 14 -0.35 -7.98 -15.63
CA GLU A 14 0.83 -7.21 -15.17
C GLU A 14 0.83 -5.71 -15.55
N ASN A 15 -0.33 -5.15 -15.92
CA ASN A 15 -0.49 -3.70 -16.07
C ASN A 15 -0.63 -3.03 -14.70
N LEU A 16 -0.11 -1.81 -14.57
CA LEU A 16 -0.18 -1.00 -13.36
C LEU A 16 -1.32 0.02 -13.47
N TYR A 17 -2.08 0.22 -12.40
CA TYR A 17 -3.08 1.27 -12.27
C TYR A 17 -2.74 2.17 -11.10
N ILE A 18 -2.72 3.49 -11.33
CA ILE A 18 -2.14 4.47 -10.41
C ILE A 18 -3.15 5.54 -10.09
N ALA A 19 -3.34 5.82 -8.79
CA ALA A 19 -4.05 7.00 -8.34
C ALA A 19 -3.17 8.24 -8.48
N ASP A 20 -3.46 9.03 -9.52
CA ASP A 20 -2.73 10.24 -9.90
C ASP A 20 -3.47 11.44 -9.31
N ALA A 21 -3.34 11.59 -7.99
CA ALA A 21 -4.31 12.26 -7.12
C ALA A 21 -4.57 13.72 -7.52
N TYR A 22 -3.51 14.47 -7.83
CA TYR A 22 -3.59 15.90 -8.17
C TYR A 22 -4.00 16.12 -9.64
N ASN A 23 -3.90 15.11 -10.50
CA ASN A 23 -4.55 15.13 -11.82
C ASN A 23 -6.02 14.67 -11.76
N HIS A 24 -6.49 14.14 -10.63
CA HIS A 24 -7.85 13.58 -10.45
C HIS A 24 -8.14 12.42 -11.43
N LEU A 25 -7.13 11.59 -11.67
CA LEU A 25 -7.18 10.46 -12.60
C LEU A 25 -6.80 9.14 -11.93
N ILE A 26 -7.34 8.05 -12.48
CA ILE A 26 -6.66 6.76 -12.45
C ILE A 26 -5.93 6.58 -13.79
N ARG A 27 -4.62 6.35 -13.72
CA ARG A 27 -3.74 6.16 -14.88
C ARG A 27 -3.46 4.68 -15.07
N LYS A 28 -3.20 4.24 -16.30
CA LYS A 28 -2.69 2.89 -16.60
C LYS A 28 -1.28 2.98 -17.16
N ILE A 29 -0.39 2.09 -16.73
CA ILE A 29 0.87 1.76 -17.41
C ILE A 29 0.71 0.32 -17.88
N ASP A 30 0.83 0.07 -19.19
CA ASP A 30 0.84 -1.30 -19.70
C ASP A 30 2.21 -1.98 -19.60
N THR A 31 2.30 -3.24 -19.99
CA THR A 31 3.53 -4.03 -19.93
C THR A 31 4.64 -3.55 -20.87
N ASP A 32 4.32 -2.76 -21.91
CA ASP A 32 5.29 -2.07 -22.77
C ASP A 32 5.76 -0.73 -22.17
N GLY A 33 5.14 -0.29 -21.06
CA GLY A 33 5.44 0.94 -20.35
C GLY A 33 4.64 2.17 -20.80
N LEU A 34 3.63 2.01 -21.67
CA LEU A 34 2.84 3.13 -22.18
C LEU A 34 1.89 3.66 -21.10
N VAL A 35 2.05 4.94 -20.77
CA VAL A 35 1.21 5.63 -19.77
C VAL A 35 -0.03 6.24 -20.43
N THR A 36 -1.23 5.84 -20.01
CA THR A 36 -2.52 6.36 -20.47
C THR A 36 -3.40 6.88 -19.32
N SER A 37 -4.50 7.58 -19.64
CA SER A 37 -5.57 7.85 -18.69
C SER A 37 -6.55 6.68 -18.74
N TYR A 38 -6.74 5.97 -17.63
CA TYR A 38 -7.65 4.83 -17.57
C TYR A 38 -9.07 5.27 -17.18
N ALA A 39 -9.19 6.11 -16.15
CA ALA A 39 -10.43 6.75 -15.75
C ALA A 39 -10.18 8.16 -15.17
N GLY A 40 -11.22 8.99 -15.18
CA GLY A 40 -11.19 10.39 -14.78
C GLY A 40 -11.13 11.34 -15.98
N SER A 41 -11.78 12.51 -15.87
CA SER A 41 -11.78 13.56 -16.89
C SER A 41 -10.72 14.66 -16.70
N LYS A 42 -9.92 14.57 -15.63
CA LYS A 42 -9.10 15.66 -15.04
C LYS A 42 -9.88 16.82 -14.39
N VAL A 43 -11.21 16.74 -14.33
CA VAL A 43 -12.02 17.72 -13.61
C VAL A 43 -12.20 17.26 -12.16
N LEU A 44 -11.82 18.11 -11.21
CA LEU A 44 -12.09 17.92 -9.78
C LEU A 44 -13.60 17.82 -9.55
N GLY A 45 -14.06 16.77 -8.87
CA GLY A 45 -15.41 16.65 -8.36
C GLY A 45 -15.93 15.22 -8.38
N TYR A 46 -17.25 15.06 -8.34
CA TYR A 46 -17.91 13.76 -8.31
C TYR A 46 -18.85 13.58 -9.51
N SER A 47 -18.65 12.52 -10.28
CA SER A 47 -19.64 11.97 -11.22
C SER A 47 -19.37 10.48 -11.45
N ASN A 48 -20.43 9.67 -11.43
CA ASN A 48 -20.43 8.31 -11.98
C ASN A 48 -20.78 8.41 -13.47
N ASP A 49 -19.96 7.82 -14.32
CA ASP A 49 -20.11 7.86 -15.79
C ASP A 49 -19.18 6.77 -16.40
N LEU A 50 -19.09 6.72 -17.72
CA LEU A 50 -18.01 6.03 -18.44
C LEU A 50 -16.64 6.49 -17.91
N CYS A 51 -15.64 5.60 -17.92
CA CYS A 51 -14.33 5.85 -17.32
C CYS A 51 -13.72 7.22 -17.63
N GLN A 52 -13.77 7.67 -18.89
CA GLN A 52 -13.15 8.92 -19.35
C GLN A 52 -13.97 10.19 -19.03
N LEU A 53 -15.21 10.04 -18.58
CA LEU A 53 -16.15 11.14 -18.26
C LEU A 53 -16.39 11.29 -16.74
N ALA A 54 -16.15 10.24 -15.96
CA ALA A 54 -16.26 10.25 -14.52
C ALA A 54 -15.30 11.27 -13.87
N HIS A 55 -15.72 11.86 -12.76
CA HIS A 55 -14.92 12.80 -11.96
C HIS A 55 -14.51 12.14 -10.63
N PHE A 56 -13.29 12.45 -10.20
CA PHE A 56 -12.71 12.09 -8.92
C PHE A 56 -12.23 13.36 -8.19
N SER A 57 -12.00 13.25 -6.88
CA SER A 57 -11.51 14.34 -6.03
C SER A 57 -10.41 13.80 -5.14
N PHE A 58 -9.16 13.99 -5.59
CA PHE A 58 -7.95 13.44 -4.97
C PHE A 58 -8.07 11.95 -4.63
N PRO A 59 -8.21 11.05 -5.63
CA PRO A 59 -8.20 9.62 -5.38
C PRO A 59 -6.83 9.21 -4.83
N GLU A 60 -6.81 8.31 -3.84
CA GLU A 60 -5.55 7.77 -3.28
C GLU A 60 -5.49 6.25 -3.33
N GLY A 61 -6.05 5.53 -2.35
CA GLY A 61 -5.97 4.08 -2.31
C GLY A 61 -6.61 3.44 -3.53
N VAL A 62 -5.88 2.56 -4.23
CA VAL A 62 -6.41 1.74 -5.33
C VAL A 62 -6.15 0.27 -5.08
N LEU A 63 -7.14 -0.57 -5.37
CA LEU A 63 -7.08 -2.01 -5.12
C LEU A 63 -7.73 -2.78 -6.28
N MET A 64 -6.98 -3.69 -6.89
CA MET A 64 -7.51 -4.60 -7.90
C MET A 64 -8.20 -5.79 -7.22
N HIS A 65 -9.43 -6.10 -7.65
CA HIS A 65 -10.10 -7.33 -7.24
C HIS A 65 -11.11 -7.81 -8.29
N GLN A 66 -10.98 -9.07 -8.73
CA GLN A 66 -11.86 -9.71 -9.72
C GLN A 66 -12.08 -8.86 -11.00
N GLY A 67 -11.00 -8.26 -11.52
CA GLY A 67 -11.03 -7.44 -12.74
C GLY A 67 -11.65 -6.05 -12.59
N GLY A 68 -12.00 -5.63 -11.37
CA GLY A 68 -12.43 -4.27 -11.06
C GLY A 68 -11.46 -3.55 -10.12
N ILE A 69 -11.30 -2.24 -10.29
CA ILE A 69 -10.46 -1.39 -9.44
C ILE A 69 -11.35 -0.68 -8.44
N TYR A 70 -11.13 -0.92 -7.16
CA TYR A 70 -11.72 -0.15 -6.08
C TYR A 70 -10.85 1.08 -5.79
N VAL A 71 -11.48 2.23 -5.60
CA VAL A 71 -10.80 3.52 -5.43
C VAL A 71 -11.32 4.22 -4.18
N ALA A 72 -10.43 4.62 -3.28
CA ALA A 72 -10.73 5.56 -2.21
C ALA A 72 -10.72 6.98 -2.82
N ASP A 73 -11.89 7.55 -3.04
CA ASP A 73 -12.08 8.86 -3.67
C ASP A 73 -12.13 9.94 -2.58
N CYS A 74 -10.95 10.23 -2.02
CA CYS A 74 -10.78 10.73 -0.66
C CYS A 74 -11.58 12.00 -0.36
N PHE A 75 -11.50 13.01 -1.24
CA PHE A 75 -12.19 14.30 -1.05
C PHE A 75 -13.61 14.30 -1.62
N ASN A 76 -14.07 13.20 -2.24
CA ASN A 76 -15.49 12.95 -2.50
C ASN A 76 -16.15 12.14 -1.38
N HIS A 77 -15.41 11.68 -0.35
CA HIS A 77 -15.96 10.99 0.82
C HIS A 77 -16.68 9.66 0.50
N CYS A 78 -16.17 8.90 -0.47
CA CYS A 78 -16.77 7.66 -0.93
C CYS A 78 -15.75 6.64 -1.45
N ILE A 79 -16.21 5.39 -1.57
CA ILE A 79 -15.50 4.31 -2.25
C ILE A 79 -16.14 4.10 -3.61
N ARG A 80 -15.33 4.13 -4.67
CA ARG A 80 -15.75 3.97 -6.06
C ARG A 80 -15.26 2.63 -6.61
N LYS A 81 -15.89 2.14 -7.68
CA LYS A 81 -15.39 0.99 -8.45
C LYS A 81 -15.31 1.36 -9.93
N ILE A 82 -14.21 0.97 -10.56
CA ILE A 82 -14.01 1.03 -12.01
C ILE A 82 -14.11 -0.41 -12.53
N ALA A 83 -15.11 -0.68 -13.36
CA ALA A 83 -15.33 -1.98 -13.98
C ALA A 83 -16.16 -1.80 -15.27
N ASP A 84 -16.01 -2.70 -16.24
CA ASP A 84 -16.84 -2.75 -17.46
C ASP A 84 -16.96 -1.40 -18.20
N GLY A 85 -15.87 -0.61 -18.22
CA GLY A 85 -15.82 0.71 -18.87
C GLY A 85 -16.53 1.84 -18.11
N ASN A 86 -17.02 1.61 -16.89
CA ASN A 86 -17.78 2.55 -16.09
C ASN A 86 -17.12 2.81 -14.71
N VAL A 87 -17.42 3.96 -14.11
CA VAL A 87 -17.14 4.26 -12.70
C VAL A 87 -18.45 4.36 -11.94
N THR A 88 -18.59 3.54 -10.90
CA THR A 88 -19.77 3.50 -10.02
C THR A 88 -19.40 3.81 -8.57
N ASN A 89 -20.41 4.16 -7.76
CA ASN A 89 -20.27 4.24 -6.32
C ASN A 89 -20.41 2.84 -5.70
N VAL A 90 -19.58 2.51 -4.72
CA VAL A 90 -19.67 1.27 -3.93
C VAL A 90 -20.30 1.56 -2.58
N ALA A 91 -19.84 2.62 -1.91
CA ALA A 91 -20.34 3.06 -0.62
C ALA A 91 -19.97 4.52 -0.34
N GLY A 92 -20.77 5.17 0.50
CA GLY A 92 -20.65 6.57 0.87
C GLY A 92 -21.59 7.43 0.03
N SER A 93 -22.44 8.21 0.70
CA SER A 93 -23.34 9.22 0.10
C SER A 93 -22.63 10.41 -0.57
N CYS A 94 -21.30 10.35 -0.69
CA CYS A 94 -20.41 11.42 -1.17
C CYS A 94 -20.51 12.73 -0.36
N LEU A 95 -20.89 12.60 0.91
CA LEU A 95 -20.97 13.68 1.89
C LEU A 95 -20.08 13.33 3.08
N LYS A 96 -19.26 14.30 3.51
CA LYS A 96 -18.45 14.21 4.73
C LYS A 96 -19.30 13.83 5.93
N GLY A 97 -18.89 12.80 6.67
CA GLY A 97 -19.53 12.38 7.92
C GLY A 97 -19.00 11.02 8.39
N TYR A 98 -19.72 10.39 9.32
CA TYR A 98 -19.31 9.10 9.90
C TYR A 98 -20.47 8.13 10.12
N GLU A 99 -21.63 8.41 9.52
CA GLU A 99 -22.83 7.58 9.68
C GLU A 99 -22.58 6.16 9.14
N ASP A 100 -22.87 5.16 9.95
CA ASP A 100 -23.01 3.76 9.55
C ASP A 100 -24.43 3.54 8.99
N GLY A 101 -24.62 2.52 8.13
CA GLY A 101 -25.91 2.29 7.48
C GLY A 101 -25.79 1.49 6.18
N ILE A 102 -26.79 1.60 5.30
CA ILE A 102 -26.68 1.03 3.95
C ILE A 102 -25.65 1.82 3.11
N CYS A 103 -25.02 1.17 2.14
CA CYS A 103 -23.89 1.74 1.39
C CYS A 103 -24.14 3.16 0.83
N ASP A 104 -25.31 3.43 0.24
CA ASP A 104 -25.60 4.73 -0.38
C ASP A 104 -25.92 5.85 0.63
N GLU A 105 -26.27 5.53 1.88
CA GLU A 105 -26.62 6.50 2.92
C GLU A 105 -25.47 6.77 3.90
N ALA A 106 -24.59 5.77 4.09
CA ALA A 106 -23.41 5.86 4.93
C ALA A 106 -22.51 7.06 4.58
N ARG A 107 -21.67 7.49 5.52
CA ARG A 107 -20.75 8.61 5.32
C ARG A 107 -19.35 8.27 5.77
N PHE A 108 -18.39 8.75 4.99
CA PHE A 108 -16.96 8.68 5.29
C PHE A 108 -16.37 10.08 5.50
N ASP A 109 -15.26 10.15 6.23
CA ASP A 109 -14.46 11.36 6.41
C ASP A 109 -13.03 11.12 5.94
N ILE A 110 -12.83 11.33 4.63
CA ILE A 110 -11.57 11.13 3.89
C ILE A 110 -11.12 9.66 4.04
N PRO A 111 -11.82 8.72 3.36
CA PRO A 111 -11.36 7.34 3.26
C PRO A 111 -10.06 7.32 2.45
N SER A 112 -9.04 6.61 2.91
CA SER A 112 -7.66 6.75 2.45
C SER A 112 -7.11 5.50 1.75
N ALA A 113 -7.37 4.31 2.29
CA ALA A 113 -7.02 3.03 1.66
C ALA A 113 -8.08 1.96 1.87
N ILE A 114 -7.99 0.90 1.07
CA ILE A 114 -8.93 -0.22 1.02
C ILE A 114 -8.12 -1.52 1.07
N ALA A 115 -8.56 -2.48 1.89
CA ALA A 115 -8.22 -3.89 1.76
C ALA A 115 -9.50 -4.70 1.51
N ILE A 116 -9.39 -5.87 0.88
CA ILE A 116 -10.54 -6.73 0.58
C ILE A 116 -10.23 -8.18 0.97
N ASP A 117 -11.21 -8.87 1.54
CA ASP A 117 -11.07 -10.29 1.88
C ASP A 117 -11.48 -11.22 0.70
N PRO A 118 -11.30 -12.55 0.83
CA PRO A 118 -11.73 -13.50 -0.19
C PRO A 118 -13.26 -13.61 -0.40
N LYS A 119 -14.09 -13.06 0.49
CA LYS A 119 -15.56 -13.00 0.33
C LYS A 119 -16.00 -11.77 -0.46
N GLY A 120 -15.16 -10.73 -0.52
CA GLY A 120 -15.46 -9.45 -1.14
C GLY A 120 -15.89 -8.37 -0.14
N ASP A 121 -15.64 -8.57 1.16
CA ASP A 121 -15.86 -7.55 2.20
C ASP A 121 -14.67 -6.58 2.24
N LEU A 122 -14.95 -5.28 2.26
CA LEU A 122 -13.93 -4.22 2.19
C LEU A 122 -13.65 -3.63 3.58
N TYR A 123 -12.38 -3.55 3.93
CA TYR A 123 -11.87 -2.82 5.07
C TYR A 123 -11.34 -1.46 4.60
N VAL A 124 -11.84 -0.38 5.17
CA VAL A 124 -11.52 1.00 4.74
C VAL A 124 -10.90 1.76 5.91
N ALA A 125 -9.72 2.34 5.69
CA ALA A 125 -9.17 3.32 6.62
C ALA A 125 -9.78 4.70 6.36
N GLU A 126 -10.17 5.41 7.43
CA GLU A 126 -10.60 6.81 7.35
C GLU A 126 -9.57 7.73 8.01
N PHE A 127 -8.85 8.47 7.18
CA PHE A 127 -7.77 9.34 7.62
C PHE A 127 -8.28 10.44 8.55
N TYR A 128 -9.25 11.26 8.14
CA TYR A 128 -9.88 12.24 9.04
C TYR A 128 -10.99 11.63 9.91
N GLY A 129 -11.54 10.49 9.52
CA GLY A 129 -12.55 9.78 10.29
C GLY A 129 -12.02 9.07 11.54
N HIS A 130 -10.70 8.94 11.73
CA HIS A 130 -10.08 8.26 12.89
C HIS A 130 -10.65 6.86 13.16
N ARG A 131 -10.97 6.13 12.08
CA ARG A 131 -11.72 4.87 12.11
C ARG A 131 -11.16 3.89 11.10
N ILE A 132 -11.38 2.60 11.37
CA ILE A 132 -11.45 1.57 10.34
C ILE A 132 -12.93 1.21 10.18
N ARG A 133 -13.42 1.18 8.93
CA ARG A 133 -14.78 0.82 8.55
C ARG A 133 -14.78 -0.53 7.83
N LEU A 134 -15.90 -1.23 7.91
CA LEU A 134 -16.17 -2.48 7.19
C LEU A 134 -17.37 -2.27 6.28
N ILE A 135 -17.20 -2.54 4.98
CA ILE A 135 -18.28 -2.63 4.00
C ILE A 135 -18.54 -4.11 3.74
N SER A 136 -19.71 -4.59 4.16
CA SER A 136 -20.11 -6.00 4.08
C SER A 136 -21.61 -6.10 3.84
N ASN A 137 -22.03 -7.04 2.98
CA ASN A 137 -23.45 -7.33 2.73
C ASN A 137 -24.34 -6.10 2.42
N GLY A 138 -23.79 -5.09 1.72
CA GLY A 138 -24.51 -3.85 1.37
C GLY A 138 -24.62 -2.81 2.49
N MET A 139 -23.90 -3.00 3.60
CA MET A 139 -23.85 -2.08 4.73
C MET A 139 -22.43 -1.61 5.02
N VAL A 140 -22.30 -0.39 5.55
CA VAL A 140 -21.08 0.15 6.16
C VAL A 140 -21.25 0.16 7.68
N SER A 141 -20.23 -0.32 8.39
CA SER A 141 -20.16 -0.31 9.86
C SER A 141 -18.79 0.12 10.36
N THR A 142 -18.73 0.68 11.57
CA THR A 142 -17.46 1.02 12.22
C THR A 142 -16.85 -0.21 12.88
N LEU A 143 -15.67 -0.61 12.40
CA LEU A 143 -14.93 -1.77 12.91
C LEU A 143 -14.07 -1.42 14.14
N SER A 144 -13.44 -0.25 14.13
CA SER A 144 -12.76 0.33 15.31
C SER A 144 -12.51 1.83 15.16
N GLY A 145 -12.23 2.51 16.28
CA GLY A 145 -12.09 3.97 16.37
C GLY A 145 -13.44 4.68 16.59
N ASN A 146 -13.41 5.86 17.23
CA ASN A 146 -14.62 6.62 17.58
C ASN A 146 -14.72 8.00 16.94
N GLY A 147 -13.82 8.36 16.02
CA GLY A 147 -13.75 9.70 15.42
C GLY A 147 -12.91 10.72 16.17
N GLN A 148 -12.27 10.37 17.29
CA GLN A 148 -11.38 11.28 18.02
C GLN A 148 -9.93 10.86 17.86
N ALA A 149 -9.09 11.79 17.41
CA ALA A 149 -7.65 11.66 17.31
C ALA A 149 -7.02 11.39 18.69
N LEU A 150 -6.78 10.12 19.00
CA LEU A 150 -6.10 9.70 20.21
C LEU A 150 -5.47 8.33 19.95
N TYR A 151 -4.35 8.04 20.61
CA TYR A 151 -3.71 6.74 20.54
C TYR A 151 -4.10 5.89 21.76
N VAL A 152 -4.89 4.82 21.54
CA VAL A 152 -5.28 3.84 22.57
C VAL A 152 -5.37 2.44 21.94
N ASP A 153 -4.64 1.47 22.47
CA ASP A 153 -4.79 0.03 22.19
C ASP A 153 -5.84 -0.59 23.14
N GLY A 154 -6.39 -1.75 22.78
CA GLY A 154 -7.37 -2.50 23.58
C GLY A 154 -8.51 -3.06 22.74
N ASP A 155 -9.62 -3.43 23.39
CA ASP A 155 -10.86 -3.83 22.70
C ASP A 155 -11.27 -2.79 21.63
N VAL A 156 -11.79 -3.25 20.49
CA VAL A 156 -12.08 -2.39 19.32
C VAL A 156 -13.06 -1.25 19.59
N THR A 157 -13.91 -1.34 20.63
CA THR A 157 -14.80 -0.27 21.09
C THR A 157 -14.08 0.80 21.94
N VAL A 158 -12.99 0.41 22.62
CA VAL A 158 -12.15 1.26 23.47
C VAL A 158 -10.98 1.86 22.70
N ALA A 159 -10.46 1.15 21.71
CA ALA A 159 -9.34 1.57 20.89
C ALA A 159 -9.59 2.91 20.19
N ARG A 160 -8.51 3.68 20.01
CA ARG A 160 -8.51 5.00 19.38
C ARG A 160 -7.35 5.09 18.40
N LEU A 161 -7.61 5.76 17.27
CA LEU A 161 -6.72 5.83 16.12
C LEU A 161 -6.35 7.29 15.81
N THR A 162 -5.15 7.53 15.33
CA THR A 162 -4.59 8.87 15.06
C THR A 162 -4.23 8.98 13.58
N TYR A 163 -5.26 9.22 12.76
CA TYR A 163 -5.17 9.30 11.30
C TYR A 163 -4.74 7.97 10.63
N PRO A 164 -5.55 6.89 10.68
CA PRO A 164 -5.19 5.65 9.99
C PRO A 164 -5.13 5.87 8.46
N TRP A 165 -4.13 5.28 7.78
CA TRP A 165 -3.95 5.49 6.33
C TRP A 165 -4.05 4.20 5.52
N GLY A 166 -3.02 3.35 5.54
CA GLY A 166 -2.98 2.08 4.84
C GLY A 166 -3.66 0.98 5.66
N VAL A 167 -4.27 0.01 4.98
CA VAL A 167 -4.85 -1.22 5.54
C VAL A 167 -4.48 -2.42 4.69
N ALA A 168 -4.18 -3.57 5.31
CA ALA A 168 -3.90 -4.82 4.62
C ALA A 168 -4.24 -6.05 5.48
N LEU A 169 -4.83 -7.09 4.89
CA LEU A 169 -5.11 -8.36 5.56
C LEU A 169 -3.91 -9.29 5.48
N SER A 170 -3.47 -9.84 6.62
CA SER A 170 -2.43 -10.88 6.66
C SER A 170 -2.83 -12.00 7.62
N GLY A 171 -3.16 -13.16 7.05
CA GLY A 171 -3.71 -14.29 7.81
C GLY A 171 -5.08 -13.94 8.39
N LYS A 172 -5.18 -13.86 9.72
CA LYS A 172 -6.40 -13.53 10.47
C LYS A 172 -6.42 -12.10 11.06
N ASP A 173 -5.42 -11.30 10.74
CA ASP A 173 -5.26 -9.95 11.30
C ASP A 173 -5.35 -8.90 10.18
N LEU A 174 -6.05 -7.79 10.45
CA LEU A 174 -6.02 -6.60 9.61
C LEU A 174 -4.95 -5.63 10.13
N TYR A 175 -3.84 -5.52 9.42
CA TYR A 175 -2.80 -4.55 9.72
C TYR A 175 -3.16 -3.18 9.17
N PHE A 176 -2.77 -2.12 9.87
CA PHE A 176 -2.94 -0.75 9.40
C PHE A 176 -1.79 0.15 9.86
N THR A 177 -1.55 1.21 9.10
CA THR A 177 -0.64 2.29 9.51
C THR A 177 -1.43 3.31 10.31
N ASP A 178 -0.97 3.61 11.52
CA ASP A 178 -1.54 4.67 12.36
C ASP A 178 -0.65 5.91 12.20
N PHE A 179 -0.82 6.58 11.06
CA PHE A 179 0.09 7.58 10.50
C PHE A 179 0.51 8.64 11.52
N GLY A 180 -0.46 9.23 12.23
CA GLY A 180 -0.25 10.29 13.19
C GLY A 180 0.38 9.83 14.50
N SER A 181 0.28 8.54 14.86
CA SER A 181 1.05 7.96 15.98
C SER A 181 2.42 7.43 15.54
N SER A 182 2.69 7.37 14.22
CA SER A 182 3.90 6.79 13.63
C SER A 182 4.12 5.32 14.00
N THR A 183 3.03 4.55 14.12
CA THR A 183 3.08 3.12 14.47
C THR A 183 2.42 2.23 13.43
N ILE A 184 2.81 0.95 13.42
CA ILE A 184 2.06 -0.12 12.75
C ILE A 184 1.26 -0.86 13.80
N ARG A 185 -0.03 -1.04 13.52
CA ARG A 185 -1.01 -1.64 14.42
C ARG A 185 -1.79 -2.70 13.67
N LYS A 186 -2.45 -3.58 14.41
CA LYS A 186 -3.33 -4.61 13.84
C LYS A 186 -4.64 -4.69 14.61
N ILE A 187 -5.68 -5.07 13.89
CA ILE A 187 -6.96 -5.51 14.44
C ILE A 187 -6.98 -7.04 14.34
N GLU A 188 -7.15 -7.71 15.48
CA GLU A 188 -7.33 -9.16 15.53
C GLU A 188 -8.74 -9.52 15.05
N LEU A 189 -8.84 -10.37 14.02
CA LEU A 189 -10.11 -10.89 13.52
C LEU A 189 -10.26 -12.38 13.86
N ASP A 190 -11.49 -12.79 14.13
CA ASP A 190 -11.92 -14.20 14.15
C ASP A 190 -13.33 -14.30 13.60
N ASN A 191 -13.50 -15.07 12.51
CA ASN A 191 -14.73 -15.15 11.71
C ASN A 191 -15.29 -13.77 11.32
N GLU A 192 -14.45 -12.93 10.68
CA GLU A 192 -14.64 -11.50 10.34
C GLU A 192 -14.97 -10.55 11.50
N LYS A 193 -15.27 -11.03 12.70
CA LYS A 193 -15.48 -10.19 13.86
C LYS A 193 -14.16 -9.65 14.38
N ALA A 194 -14.11 -8.35 14.65
CA ALA A 194 -12.96 -7.68 15.25
C ALA A 194 -13.03 -7.69 16.79
N TYR A 195 -11.87 -7.86 17.43
CA TYR A 195 -11.77 -8.01 18.90
C TYR A 195 -10.86 -6.96 19.54
N ASN A 196 -9.56 -6.97 19.23
CA ASN A 196 -8.59 -6.06 19.81
C ASN A 196 -7.80 -5.30 18.76
N VAL A 197 -7.43 -4.06 19.07
CA VAL A 197 -6.39 -3.31 18.39
C VAL A 197 -5.11 -3.38 19.23
N THR A 198 -4.02 -3.85 18.61
CA THR A 198 -2.68 -3.91 19.23
C THR A 198 -1.64 -3.24 18.35
N THR A 199 -0.74 -2.48 18.98
CA THR A 199 0.46 -1.95 18.31
C THR A 199 1.53 -3.01 18.26
N ILE A 200 2.15 -3.20 17.08
CA ILE A 200 3.24 -4.17 16.89
C ILE A 200 4.63 -3.53 16.91
N THR A 201 4.73 -2.21 16.67
CA THR A 201 6.02 -1.47 16.63
C THR A 201 6.31 -0.68 17.91
N SER A 202 7.50 -0.07 17.98
CA SER A 202 7.74 1.03 18.92
C SER A 202 6.77 2.18 18.67
N LYS A 203 6.58 3.02 19.71
CA LYS A 203 5.83 4.28 19.67
C LYS A 203 6.74 5.50 19.48
N THR A 204 8.04 5.26 19.34
CA THR A 204 9.04 6.29 19.06
C THR A 204 9.11 6.56 17.56
N LYS A 205 8.93 7.82 17.16
CA LYS A 205 9.17 8.27 15.79
C LYS A 205 10.66 8.22 15.47
N GLY A 206 11.02 7.44 14.46
CA GLY A 206 12.41 7.17 14.06
C GLY A 206 12.45 6.23 12.85
N TYR A 207 13.60 5.64 12.52
CA TYR A 207 13.78 4.74 11.36
C TYR A 207 14.51 3.43 11.71
N LYS A 208 14.62 3.11 13.00
CA LYS A 208 15.38 1.97 13.51
C LYS A 208 14.81 0.63 13.01
N ASP A 209 15.68 -0.17 12.40
CA ASP A 209 15.45 -1.59 12.07
C ASP A 209 15.75 -2.49 13.29
N GLY A 210 15.29 -3.75 13.25
CA GLY A 210 15.47 -4.72 14.34
C GLY A 210 14.19 -5.47 14.70
N PRO A 211 14.10 -6.09 15.90
CA PRO A 211 12.86 -6.69 16.40
C PRO A 211 11.68 -5.73 16.32
N VAL A 212 10.50 -6.23 15.93
CA VAL A 212 9.35 -5.40 15.55
C VAL A 212 8.95 -4.44 16.67
N GLU A 213 8.90 -4.91 17.92
CA GLU A 213 8.54 -4.13 19.11
C GLU A 213 9.55 -3.02 19.47
N LEU A 214 10.77 -3.09 18.92
CA LEU A 214 11.83 -2.09 19.09
C LEU A 214 12.11 -1.27 17.83
N SER A 215 11.40 -1.58 16.72
CA SER A 215 11.54 -0.90 15.43
C SER A 215 10.77 0.41 15.41
N GLU A 216 11.31 1.40 14.71
CA GLU A 216 10.77 2.76 14.65
C GLU A 216 10.38 3.14 13.23
N PHE A 217 9.25 3.84 13.11
CA PHE A 217 8.69 4.37 11.87
C PHE A 217 8.42 5.87 12.02
N ASN A 218 8.15 6.55 10.91
CA ASN A 218 7.86 7.97 10.88
C ASN A 218 6.78 8.23 9.83
N THR A 219 5.56 8.50 10.31
CA THR A 219 4.36 8.69 9.49
C THR A 219 4.26 7.63 8.36
N PRO A 220 4.20 6.33 8.70
CA PRO A 220 4.03 5.28 7.69
C PRO A 220 2.69 5.48 6.98
N ARG A 221 2.69 5.41 5.64
CA ARG A 221 1.52 5.71 4.81
C ARG A 221 0.80 4.44 4.36
N HIS A 222 1.25 3.78 3.29
CA HIS A 222 0.68 2.51 2.86
C HIS A 222 1.33 1.29 3.55
N ILE A 223 0.57 0.20 3.61
CA ILE A 223 0.99 -1.12 4.08
C ILE A 223 0.41 -2.17 3.13
N ALA A 224 1.23 -3.11 2.66
CA ALA A 224 0.82 -4.21 1.80
C ALA A 224 1.23 -5.55 2.44
N ALA A 225 0.34 -6.54 2.39
CA ALA A 225 0.56 -7.86 2.95
C ALA A 225 0.65 -8.91 1.83
N PHE A 226 1.59 -9.85 1.98
CA PHE A 226 1.94 -10.83 0.97
C PHE A 226 1.97 -12.26 1.55
N PRO A 227 1.88 -13.30 0.70
CA PRO A 227 1.96 -14.69 1.14
C PRO A 227 3.18 -14.99 2.02
N GLY A 228 3.00 -15.88 3.00
CA GLY A 228 4.05 -16.20 3.98
C GLY A 228 4.23 -15.17 5.09
N GLY A 229 3.28 -14.25 5.29
CA GLY A 229 3.30 -13.29 6.41
C GLY A 229 4.27 -12.12 6.23
N ARG A 230 4.79 -11.93 5.01
CA ARG A 230 5.61 -10.77 4.63
C ARG A 230 4.71 -9.54 4.52
N ILE A 231 5.11 -8.44 5.16
CA ILE A 231 4.41 -7.15 5.05
C ILE A 231 5.43 -6.09 4.59
N LEU A 232 5.07 -5.27 3.60
CA LEU A 232 5.83 -4.08 3.25
C LEU A 232 5.12 -2.81 3.72
N VAL A 233 5.90 -1.80 4.10
CA VAL A 233 5.41 -0.52 4.62
C VAL A 233 6.12 0.63 3.92
N ALA A 234 5.34 1.61 3.45
CA ALA A 234 5.85 2.89 2.97
C ALA A 234 6.10 3.79 4.18
N ASP A 235 7.34 3.81 4.66
CA ASP A 235 7.79 4.61 5.80
C ASP A 235 8.06 6.05 5.32
N GLN A 236 6.96 6.74 4.96
CA GLN A 236 6.94 7.95 4.14
C GLN A 236 7.83 9.05 4.72
N GLY A 237 7.70 9.35 6.00
CA GLY A 237 8.46 10.41 6.67
C GLY A 237 9.95 10.13 6.78
N ASN A 238 10.38 8.89 6.51
CA ASN A 238 11.76 8.46 6.48
C ASN A 238 12.29 8.17 5.06
N ASN A 239 11.51 8.40 3.99
CA ASN A 239 11.91 8.12 2.61
C ASN A 239 12.41 6.66 2.43
N ARG A 240 11.67 5.67 2.96
CA ARG A 240 12.06 4.25 2.97
C ARG A 240 10.88 3.33 2.65
N ILE A 241 11.19 2.19 2.02
CA ILE A 241 10.34 1.00 2.03
C ILE A 241 10.93 0.04 3.05
N ARG A 242 10.11 -0.41 4.01
CA ARG A 242 10.50 -1.30 5.10
C ARG A 242 9.74 -2.62 4.94
N GLU A 243 10.38 -3.74 5.28
CA GLU A 243 9.76 -5.06 5.36
C GLU A 243 9.60 -5.46 6.82
N ILE A 244 8.41 -5.94 7.19
CA ILE A 244 8.14 -6.67 8.43
C ILE A 244 8.00 -8.15 8.08
N LYS A 245 8.84 -9.00 8.68
CA LYS A 245 8.81 -10.45 8.46
C LYS A 245 9.44 -11.18 9.64
N ASP A 246 8.87 -12.34 10.01
CA ASP A 246 9.40 -13.24 11.05
C ASP A 246 9.72 -12.55 12.40
N GLY A 247 8.98 -11.49 12.75
CA GLY A 247 9.17 -10.69 13.96
C GLY A 247 10.21 -9.57 13.88
N PHE A 248 10.81 -9.33 12.70
CA PHE A 248 11.82 -8.30 12.47
C PHE A 248 11.38 -7.28 11.42
N VAL A 249 11.91 -6.06 11.52
CA VAL A 249 11.81 -4.99 10.54
C VAL A 249 13.17 -4.72 9.92
N SER A 250 13.20 -4.59 8.59
CA SER A 250 14.39 -4.23 7.82
C SER A 250 14.09 -3.21 6.71
N THR A 251 15.04 -2.34 6.41
CA THR A 251 14.94 -1.42 5.26
C THR A 251 15.24 -2.15 3.97
N VAL A 252 14.25 -2.24 3.07
CA VAL A 252 14.38 -2.85 1.73
C VAL A 252 14.97 -1.83 0.75
N TYR A 253 14.47 -0.59 0.79
CA TYR A 253 14.90 0.48 -0.12
C TYR A 253 14.74 1.87 0.50
N GLY A 254 15.40 2.86 -0.10
CA GLY A 254 15.56 4.19 0.46
C GLY A 254 16.72 4.30 1.45
N ASP A 255 17.29 5.50 1.58
CA ASP A 255 18.39 5.82 2.51
C ASP A 255 18.10 7.09 3.35
N GLY A 256 16.88 7.64 3.23
CA GLY A 256 16.50 8.91 3.82
C GLY A 256 16.61 10.10 2.86
N THR A 257 17.34 9.97 1.74
CA THR A 257 17.49 11.06 0.77
C THR A 257 16.33 11.14 -0.22
N THR A 258 15.91 12.36 -0.56
CA THR A 258 14.78 12.62 -1.48
C THR A 258 15.06 12.19 -2.92
N THR A 259 16.31 12.06 -3.34
CA THR A 259 16.67 11.59 -4.69
C THR A 259 16.35 10.12 -4.90
N LYS A 260 16.47 9.32 -3.84
CA LYS A 260 16.25 7.86 -3.88
C LYS A 260 14.78 7.51 -3.69
N LEU A 261 14.13 8.11 -2.70
CA LEU A 261 12.68 8.11 -2.47
C LEU A 261 12.30 9.46 -1.87
N ASN A 262 11.18 10.04 -2.27
CA ASN A 262 10.66 11.28 -1.70
C ASN A 262 9.21 11.06 -1.28
N GLN A 263 9.02 10.77 0.01
CA GLN A 263 7.73 10.49 0.61
C GLN A 263 6.93 9.44 -0.19
N PRO A 264 7.43 8.20 -0.29
CA PRO A 264 6.72 7.11 -0.97
C PRO A 264 5.37 6.89 -0.29
N SER A 265 4.31 6.75 -1.09
CA SER A 265 2.93 6.75 -0.59
C SER A 265 2.30 5.38 -0.60
N GLY A 266 2.43 4.64 -1.71
CA GLY A 266 1.79 3.36 -1.99
C GLY A 266 2.68 2.40 -2.76
N MET A 267 2.31 1.11 -2.80
CA MET A 267 3.09 0.06 -3.47
C MET A 267 2.26 -1.18 -3.80
N ASP A 268 2.75 -1.97 -4.75
CA ASP A 268 2.24 -3.33 -5.04
C ASP A 268 3.40 -4.24 -5.50
N ILE A 269 3.18 -5.55 -5.60
CA ILE A 269 4.20 -6.53 -6.02
C ILE A 269 3.73 -7.30 -7.27
N ARG A 270 4.58 -7.26 -8.29
CA ARG A 270 4.46 -8.09 -9.50
C ARG A 270 4.57 -9.58 -9.18
N LYS A 271 3.99 -10.45 -10.01
CA LYS A 271 4.12 -11.92 -9.90
C LYS A 271 5.56 -12.44 -9.87
N ASN A 272 6.52 -11.68 -10.43
CA ASN A 272 7.96 -12.01 -10.38
C ASN A 272 8.66 -11.62 -9.07
N GLY A 273 7.98 -10.90 -8.16
CA GLY A 273 8.50 -10.44 -6.88
C GLY A 273 9.04 -9.00 -6.86
N ASN A 274 9.05 -8.30 -8.00
CA ASN A 274 9.44 -6.88 -8.08
C ASN A 274 8.44 -6.00 -7.33
N ILE A 275 8.94 -4.95 -6.69
CA ILE A 275 8.12 -4.00 -5.91
C ILE A 275 7.90 -2.74 -6.74
N ILE A 276 6.64 -2.42 -7.02
CA ILE A 276 6.22 -1.16 -7.66
C ILE A 276 5.92 -0.15 -6.56
N ILE A 277 6.42 1.09 -6.69
CA ILE A 277 6.29 2.14 -5.67
C ILE A 277 5.79 3.43 -6.30
N ALA A 278 4.76 4.02 -5.69
CA ALA A 278 4.37 5.40 -5.93
C ALA A 278 5.31 6.36 -5.17
N ASP A 279 6.31 6.90 -5.87
CA ASP A 279 7.31 7.80 -5.30
C ASP A 279 6.83 9.26 -5.38
N THR A 280 5.77 9.53 -4.60
CA THR A 280 4.84 10.67 -4.68
C THR A 280 5.49 12.01 -5.06
N TYR A 281 6.43 12.50 -4.25
CA TYR A 281 6.99 13.84 -4.38
C TYR A 281 8.16 13.90 -5.38
N ASN A 282 8.51 12.78 -6.00
CA ASN A 282 9.31 12.73 -7.21
C ASN A 282 8.45 12.57 -8.48
N HIS A 283 7.12 12.58 -8.35
CA HIS A 283 6.15 12.53 -9.45
C HIS A 283 6.36 11.35 -10.41
N ARG A 284 6.84 10.21 -9.88
CA ARG A 284 7.24 9.03 -10.65
C ARG A 284 6.73 7.72 -10.03
N ILE A 285 6.63 6.70 -10.86
CA ILE A 285 6.55 5.31 -10.42
C ILE A 285 7.94 4.69 -10.48
N LEU A 286 8.31 3.96 -9.43
CA LEU A 286 9.55 3.18 -9.38
C LEU A 286 9.23 1.69 -9.44
N GLU A 287 9.99 0.95 -10.25
CA GLU A 287 10.03 -0.51 -10.17
C GLU A 287 11.37 -0.96 -9.58
N LEU A 288 11.33 -1.62 -8.42
CA LEU A 288 12.47 -2.24 -7.80
C LEU A 288 12.57 -3.69 -8.27
N ILE A 289 13.57 -4.00 -9.11
CA ILE A 289 13.79 -5.37 -9.54
C ILE A 289 14.39 -6.17 -8.39
N CYS A 290 13.65 -7.19 -7.93
CA CYS A 290 14.06 -8.09 -6.88
C CYS A 290 14.60 -9.39 -7.51
N VAL A 291 15.91 -9.44 -7.77
CA VAL A 291 16.54 -10.64 -8.35
C VAL A 291 16.53 -11.82 -7.36
N SER A 292 15.60 -12.75 -7.57
CA SER A 292 15.36 -13.94 -6.75
C SER A 292 16.34 -15.08 -7.05
N ASN A 293 17.64 -14.82 -6.92
CA ASN A 293 18.72 -15.80 -7.12
C ASN A 293 18.82 -16.88 -6.01
N TRP A 294 17.70 -17.44 -5.54
CA TRP A 294 17.64 -18.65 -4.71
C TRP A 294 16.34 -19.44 -4.94
N VAL A 295 16.31 -20.22 -6.02
CA VAL A 295 15.38 -21.35 -6.19
C VAL A 295 16.21 -22.62 -6.38
N GLY A 296 16.27 -23.48 -5.37
CA GLY A 296 16.98 -24.76 -5.43
C GLY A 296 18.12 -24.94 -4.42
N SER A 297 18.40 -26.20 -4.11
CA SER A 297 19.41 -26.63 -3.12
C SER A 297 20.84 -26.24 -3.51
N TRP A 298 21.62 -25.79 -2.53
CA TRP A 298 23.07 -25.50 -2.59
C TRP A 298 23.87 -26.39 -3.56
N PRO A 299 24.40 -25.83 -4.67
CA PRO A 299 25.59 -26.35 -5.31
C PRO A 299 26.78 -26.11 -4.38
N ARG A 300 27.60 -27.13 -4.12
CA ARG A 300 28.91 -26.91 -3.49
C ARG A 300 29.79 -26.14 -4.47
N VAL A 301 30.26 -24.96 -4.05
CA VAL A 301 31.12 -24.01 -4.78
C VAL A 301 30.39 -23.14 -5.83
N CYS A 302 30.23 -21.85 -5.52
CA CYS A 302 29.86 -20.83 -6.51
C CYS A 302 31.10 -20.40 -7.33
N PRO A 303 31.02 -20.35 -8.67
CA PRO A 303 31.88 -19.48 -9.47
C PRO A 303 31.53 -18.02 -9.19
N LYS A 304 32.52 -17.11 -9.20
CA LYS A 304 32.26 -15.67 -9.11
C LYS A 304 31.66 -15.18 -10.43
N LEU A 305 30.39 -14.76 -10.43
CA LEU A 305 29.84 -13.90 -11.48
C LEU A 305 30.63 -12.58 -11.50
N THR A 306 30.96 -12.11 -12.69
CA THR A 306 31.82 -10.94 -12.88
C THR A 306 31.02 -9.64 -12.73
N PHE A 307 31.70 -8.50 -12.93
CA PHE A 307 31.00 -7.21 -13.07
C PHE A 307 30.31 -7.10 -14.44
N GLN A 308 30.88 -7.70 -15.48
CA GLN A 308 30.37 -7.60 -16.85
C GLN A 308 29.02 -8.33 -17.02
N ASP A 309 28.89 -9.54 -16.47
CA ASP A 309 27.64 -10.32 -16.54
C ASP A 309 26.44 -9.54 -15.98
N ARG A 310 26.67 -8.69 -14.97
CA ARG A 310 25.65 -7.80 -14.36
C ARG A 310 25.40 -6.51 -15.13
N VAL A 311 26.34 -6.09 -15.98
CA VAL A 311 26.16 -4.93 -16.89
C VAL A 311 25.39 -5.37 -18.14
N ASP A 312 25.64 -6.57 -18.66
CA ASP A 312 24.99 -7.06 -19.88
C ASP A 312 23.50 -7.36 -19.64
N GLU A 313 23.13 -7.90 -18.47
CA GLU A 313 21.74 -8.08 -18.04
C GLU A 313 21.02 -6.73 -17.83
N PHE A 314 21.69 -5.75 -17.23
CA PHE A 314 21.20 -4.37 -17.06
C PHE A 314 20.97 -3.66 -18.40
N MET A 315 21.88 -3.83 -19.36
CA MET A 315 21.74 -3.29 -20.71
C MET A 315 20.62 -3.97 -21.50
N HIS A 316 20.38 -5.27 -21.31
CA HIS A 316 19.30 -5.97 -22.02
C HIS A 316 17.92 -5.38 -21.67
N VAL A 317 17.67 -5.06 -20.40
CA VAL A 317 16.43 -4.44 -19.93
C VAL A 317 16.29 -3.00 -20.47
N LEU A 318 17.34 -2.18 -20.35
CA LEU A 318 17.33 -0.79 -20.80
C LEU A 318 17.15 -0.64 -22.32
N HIS A 319 17.69 -1.55 -23.14
CA HIS A 319 17.63 -1.44 -24.59
C HIS A 319 16.28 -1.83 -25.23
N HIS A 320 15.35 -2.44 -24.48
CA HIS A 320 14.05 -2.88 -25.00
C HIS A 320 12.87 -2.04 -24.51
N SER A 321 13.07 -1.23 -23.47
CA SER A 321 11.97 -0.58 -22.76
C SER A 321 11.75 0.88 -23.21
N HIS A 322 10.62 1.18 -23.87
CA HIS A 322 10.22 2.54 -24.27
C HIS A 322 9.66 3.37 -23.09
N ILE A 323 10.26 3.21 -21.91
CA ILE A 323 9.69 3.66 -20.63
C ILE A 323 9.70 5.20 -20.53
N PRO A 324 8.53 5.83 -20.30
CA PRO A 324 8.41 7.28 -20.12
C PRO A 324 9.21 7.80 -18.91
N ARG A 325 9.65 9.07 -18.97
CA ARG A 325 10.52 9.68 -17.93
C ARG A 325 9.91 9.71 -16.51
N ASP A 326 8.60 9.58 -16.40
CA ASP A 326 7.81 9.49 -15.18
C ASP A 326 7.71 8.06 -14.61
N VAL A 327 8.42 7.10 -15.19
CA VAL A 327 8.62 5.74 -14.69
C VAL A 327 10.11 5.44 -14.68
N GLN A 328 10.66 4.88 -13.60
CA GLN A 328 12.09 4.52 -13.53
C GLN A 328 12.28 3.12 -12.94
N ILE A 329 13.12 2.32 -13.61
CA ILE A 329 13.50 0.99 -13.17
C ILE A 329 14.82 1.06 -12.38
N ILE A 330 14.86 0.38 -11.23
CA ILE A 330 16.04 0.33 -10.35
C ILE A 330 16.32 -1.14 -9.99
N VAL A 331 17.49 -1.63 -10.40
CA VAL A 331 17.92 -3.01 -10.10
C VAL A 331 18.50 -3.09 -8.69
N ILE A 332 17.96 -3.98 -7.85
CA ILE A 332 18.47 -4.22 -6.48
C ILE A 332 18.84 -5.69 -6.30
N HIS A 333 20.10 -5.94 -5.91
CA HIS A 333 20.51 -7.25 -5.40
C HIS A 333 20.20 -7.36 -3.91
N CYS A 334 19.09 -8.02 -3.56
CA CYS A 334 18.79 -8.36 -2.18
C CYS A 334 19.62 -9.55 -1.70
N TYR A 335 20.64 -9.29 -0.86
CA TYR A 335 21.31 -10.34 -0.09
C TYR A 335 20.50 -10.65 1.17
N ILE A 336 19.84 -11.81 1.21
CA ILE A 336 19.21 -12.34 2.42
C ILE A 336 20.33 -12.88 3.34
N LEU A 337 20.59 -12.20 4.46
CA LEU A 337 21.47 -12.68 5.52
C LEU A 337 20.64 -13.36 6.62
N LEU A 338 20.58 -14.70 6.55
CA LEU A 338 20.00 -15.63 7.53
C LEU A 338 20.98 -16.82 7.59
N THR A 339 21.49 -17.35 8.71
CA THR A 339 21.42 -17.05 10.16
C THR A 339 22.84 -17.31 10.76
N GLN A 340 23.20 -17.26 12.04
CA GLN A 340 22.52 -17.30 13.35
C GLN A 340 23.28 -16.47 14.41
N SER A 341 22.66 -16.26 15.58
CA SER A 341 23.36 -16.39 16.87
C SER A 341 22.62 -17.45 17.70
N LEU A 342 23.34 -18.29 18.45
CA LEU A 342 22.89 -18.94 19.70
C LEU A 342 24.01 -19.82 20.33
N THR A 343 24.42 -19.44 21.54
CA THR A 343 24.94 -20.27 22.66
C THR A 343 26.29 -21.01 22.61
N HIS A 344 27.11 -20.75 23.65
CA HIS A 344 28.38 -21.41 24.03
C HIS A 344 28.20 -22.86 24.59
N PRO A 345 29.30 -23.60 24.85
CA PRO A 345 29.86 -23.55 26.21
C PRO A 345 31.41 -23.47 26.29
N TRP A 346 31.88 -23.22 27.51
CA TRP A 346 33.27 -23.18 28.00
C TRP A 346 34.25 -24.22 27.43
N ILE A 347 35.47 -23.77 27.09
CA ILE A 347 36.76 -24.09 27.76
C ILE A 347 37.74 -22.95 27.46
#